data_AF-A0A1L9S2V0-F1
#
_entry.id   AF-A0A1L9S2V0-F1
#
_cell.length_a   1.000
_cell.length_b   1.000
_cell.length_c   1.000
_cell.angle_alpha   90.00
_cell.angle_beta   90.00
_cell.angle_gamma   90.00
#
_symmetry.space_group_name_H-M   'P 1'
#
loop_
_entity.id
_entity.type
_entity.pdbx_description
1 polymer ?
#
loop_
_entity_poly.entity_id
_entity_poly.type
_entity_poly.pdbx_seq_one_letter_code
_entity_poly.pdbx_strand_id
1 'polypeptide(L)'
;MKLARPSVNPGRAKNIVHAAQAFIIFLAWALTIAVFTKGDGIDGRSAWYFALCWFTIPGLIYLVAVPMWPRARRFGNVYAFATVDCLYTILWFSAWICVASYVAQGKAEGKSSDSDKDSNSNKNGKRATSGSGCDNWKYGSASKCKISTATVILGVVVFLLFVVTAFMSFRNVMHFRRTGTLPDAVSDPTFAAQSKAAFSSNPAHDFEEEEDDFRSGRAGLSTAHSDRDEDYALLHQSEVDDLTSTAGRSAMHGGYDPTASNNSGSGLHDYNTGYGGAHGQHYMPPSDYGSSLSGGKTTKMASSIDLFNQHPLHLDPTSKAITLDSTHPDSTISAELDTLNTLHRSLISLDPPNIPPPPLPINPKRSAQITKLRDSANTAYRKTNHAEAVRLYTFAIDMAVSRPGWEPVALARDELSALYANRAQAQMAQSAWPEGLIDAKCSVECKGVGNVKGWWRIGKCFAEMGRWEEAKEVVERALDVEGKSGDGGKELSALLEEVEAGLKRSSS
;
A
#
# COMPACT_ATOMS: atom_id res chain seq x y z
N MET A 1 -25.66 -5.84 21.28
CA MET A 1 -25.65 -5.18 19.96
C MET A 1 -24.48 -4.18 19.94
N LYS A 2 -23.31 -4.57 19.42
CA LYS A 2 -22.19 -3.63 19.24
C LYS A 2 -22.42 -2.93 17.90
N LEU A 3 -22.76 -1.63 17.93
CA LEU A 3 -22.85 -0.79 16.74
C LEU A 3 -21.52 -0.87 15.98
N ALA A 4 -21.54 -1.37 14.74
CA ALA A 4 -20.40 -1.36 13.85
C ALA A 4 -19.99 0.11 13.64
N ARG A 5 -18.80 0.49 14.12
CA ARG A 5 -18.25 1.81 13.84
C ARG A 5 -17.88 1.87 12.35
N PRO A 6 -18.26 2.92 11.62
CA PRO A 6 -17.88 3.06 10.22
C PRO A 6 -16.36 3.01 10.08
N SER A 7 -15.86 2.21 9.14
CA SER A 7 -14.43 2.13 8.85
C SER A 7 -13.97 3.44 8.21
N VAL A 8 -13.40 4.34 9.02
CA VAL A 8 -12.86 5.61 8.53
C VAL A 8 -11.55 5.34 7.80
N ASN A 9 -11.52 5.53 6.48
CA ASN A 9 -10.28 5.47 5.70
C ASN A 9 -9.32 6.58 6.22
N PRO A 10 -8.13 6.22 6.74
CA PRO A 10 -7.19 7.17 7.34
C PRO A 10 -6.74 8.29 6.40
N GLY A 11 -6.55 8.02 5.10
CA GLY A 11 -6.18 9.02 4.10
C GLY A 11 -7.29 9.99 3.77
N ARG A 12 -8.52 9.47 3.62
CA ARG A 12 -9.71 10.34 3.43
C ARG A 12 -9.92 11.22 4.66
N ALA A 13 -9.75 10.67 5.86
CA ALA A 13 -9.82 11.46 7.09
C ALA A 13 -8.76 12.57 7.13
N LYS A 14 -7.51 12.25 6.75
CA LYS A 14 -6.43 13.23 6.70
C LYS A 14 -6.74 14.37 5.71
N ASN A 15 -7.23 14.03 4.52
CA ASN A 15 -7.62 15.02 3.50
C ASN A 15 -8.78 15.91 3.97
N ILE A 16 -9.76 15.34 4.68
CA ILE A 16 -10.86 16.11 5.30
C ILE A 16 -10.32 17.09 6.35
N VAL A 17 -9.37 16.66 7.19
CA VAL A 17 -8.72 17.54 8.17
C VAL A 17 -7.97 18.68 7.47
N HIS A 18 -7.26 18.40 6.38
CA HIS A 18 -6.60 19.44 5.58
C HIS A 18 -7.58 20.40 4.89
N ALA A 19 -8.72 19.91 4.40
CA ALA A 19 -9.76 20.76 3.85
C ALA A 19 -10.35 21.70 4.93
N ALA A 20 -10.55 21.19 6.16
CA ALA A 20 -10.97 22.00 7.29
C ALA A 20 -9.89 23.04 7.68
N GLN A 21 -8.60 22.67 7.66
CA GLN A 21 -7.51 23.62 7.84
C GLN A 21 -7.55 24.74 6.80
N ALA A 22 -7.69 24.40 5.51
CA ALA A 22 -7.76 25.38 4.43
C ALA A 22 -8.91 26.40 4.65
N PHE A 23 -10.09 25.91 5.04
CA PHE A 23 -11.24 26.76 5.36
C PHE A 23 -10.98 27.69 6.55
N ILE A 24 -10.43 27.16 7.65
CA ILE A 24 -10.14 27.97 8.85
C ILE A 24 -9.03 28.98 8.57
N ILE A 25 -8.02 28.63 7.77
CA ILE A 25 -6.94 29.53 7.36
C ILE A 25 -7.49 30.67 6.48
N PHE A 26 -8.46 30.38 5.61
CA PHE A 26 -9.16 31.41 4.85
C PHE A 26 -9.93 32.38 5.78
N LEU A 27 -10.65 31.86 6.78
CA LEU A 27 -11.32 32.71 7.78
C LEU A 27 -10.31 33.54 8.59
N ALA A 28 -9.19 32.93 8.97
CA ALA A 28 -8.11 33.59 9.68
C ALA A 28 -7.50 34.73 8.84
N TRP A 29 -7.29 34.51 7.55
CA TRP A 29 -6.87 35.54 6.59
C TRP A 29 -7.88 36.69 6.50
N ALA A 30 -9.17 36.38 6.33
CA ALA A 30 -10.23 37.39 6.22
C ALA A 30 -10.37 38.23 7.51
N LEU A 31 -10.31 37.60 8.68
CA LEU A 31 -10.34 38.32 9.96
C LEU A 31 -9.09 39.18 10.16
N THR A 32 -7.92 38.74 9.67
CA THR A 32 -6.70 39.54 9.76
C THR A 32 -6.78 40.80 8.89
N ILE A 33 -7.39 40.71 7.70
CA ILE A 33 -7.72 41.90 6.89
C ILE A 33 -8.67 42.83 7.66
N ALA A 34 -9.69 42.28 8.32
CA ALA A 34 -10.60 43.08 9.15
C ALA A 34 -9.90 43.76 10.35
N VAL A 35 -8.79 43.21 10.85
CA VAL A 35 -7.94 43.88 11.84
C VAL A 35 -7.16 45.03 11.19
N PHE A 36 -6.65 44.82 9.97
CA PHE A 36 -5.84 45.80 9.25
C PHE A 36 -6.66 47.00 8.75
N THR A 37 -7.96 46.82 8.46
CA THR A 37 -8.84 47.91 8.02
C THR A 37 -9.33 48.80 9.16
N LYS A 38 -9.09 48.43 10.43
CA LYS A 38 -9.60 49.16 11.62
C LYS A 38 -8.61 50.18 12.21
N GLY A 39 -7.74 50.76 11.38
CA GLY A 39 -6.83 51.85 11.76
C GLY A 39 -5.46 51.40 12.27
N ASP A 40 -4.66 52.35 12.74
CA ASP A 40 -3.23 52.22 13.02
C ASP A 40 -2.89 51.26 14.19
N GLY A 41 -1.60 50.90 14.31
CA GLY A 41 -1.10 50.00 15.36
C GLY A 41 -0.97 48.53 14.94
N ILE A 42 -0.81 48.26 13.65
CA ILE A 42 -0.46 46.93 13.14
C ILE A 42 1.03 46.69 13.38
N ASP A 43 1.37 45.56 14.01
CA ASP A 43 2.73 45.16 14.31
C ASP A 43 3.15 43.96 13.45
N GLY A 44 4.46 43.74 13.30
CA GLY A 44 5.08 42.63 12.57
C GLY A 44 4.59 41.25 13.03
N ARG A 45 4.11 41.13 14.28
CA ARG A 45 3.47 39.92 14.80
C ARG A 45 2.18 39.54 14.08
N SER A 46 1.31 40.52 13.81
CA SER A 46 0.07 40.32 13.05
C SER A 46 0.35 40.18 11.55
N ALA A 47 1.40 40.85 11.05
CA ALA A 47 1.88 40.69 9.68
C ALA A 47 2.46 39.28 9.42
N TRP A 48 3.19 38.70 10.38
CA TRP A 48 3.68 37.32 10.28
C TRP A 48 2.54 36.31 10.16
N TYR A 49 1.50 36.46 10.98
CA TYR A 49 0.29 35.63 10.89
C TYR A 49 -0.38 35.74 9.51
N PHE A 50 -0.51 36.97 8.99
CA PHE A 50 -1.07 37.22 7.67
C PHE A 50 -0.23 36.60 6.53
N ALA A 51 1.10 36.74 6.61
CA ALA A 51 2.02 36.14 5.64
C ALA A 51 1.97 34.62 5.68
N LEU A 52 1.87 34.03 6.87
CA LEU A 52 1.78 32.58 7.02
C LEU A 52 0.51 32.00 6.37
N CYS A 53 -0.61 32.73 6.36
CA CYS A 53 -1.80 32.29 5.62
C CYS A 53 -1.49 32.04 4.13
N TRP A 54 -0.71 32.90 3.49
CA TRP A 54 -0.27 32.72 2.11
C TRP A 54 0.75 31.61 1.96
N PHE A 55 1.75 31.56 2.84
CA PHE A 55 2.76 30.51 2.79
C PHE A 55 2.19 29.12 3.08
N THR A 56 1.02 29.01 3.71
CA THR A 56 0.36 27.73 3.96
C THR A 56 -0.34 27.17 2.71
N ILE A 57 -0.64 28.01 1.70
CA ILE A 57 -1.33 27.56 0.48
C ILE A 57 -0.49 26.53 -0.30
N PRO A 58 0.80 26.76 -0.64
CA PRO A 58 1.61 25.75 -1.32
C PRO A 58 1.75 24.45 -0.52
N GLY A 59 1.88 24.56 0.81
CA GLY A 59 1.96 23.41 1.72
C GLY A 59 0.70 22.55 1.70
N LEU A 60 -0.47 23.16 1.80
CA LEU A 60 -1.76 22.46 1.73
C LEU A 60 -2.01 21.88 0.34
N ILE A 61 -1.63 22.58 -0.73
CA ILE A 61 -1.67 22.03 -2.08
C ILE A 61 -0.82 20.76 -2.13
N TYR A 62 0.42 20.77 -1.65
CA TYR A 62 1.23 19.55 -1.62
C TYR A 62 0.59 18.42 -0.79
N LEU A 63 0.11 18.72 0.43
CA LEU A 63 -0.47 17.74 1.35
C LEU A 63 -1.78 17.11 0.85
N VAL A 64 -2.59 17.84 0.07
CA VAL A 64 -3.91 17.39 -0.42
C VAL A 64 -3.86 16.95 -1.88
N ALA A 65 -3.25 17.75 -2.74
CA ALA A 65 -3.22 17.52 -4.19
C ALA A 65 -2.39 16.30 -4.56
N VAL A 66 -1.24 16.08 -3.92
CA VAL A 66 -0.34 14.98 -4.30
C VAL A 66 -0.96 13.60 -4.00
N PRO A 67 -1.59 13.36 -2.84
CA PRO A 67 -2.32 12.10 -2.60
C PRO A 67 -3.61 11.98 -3.43
N MET A 68 -4.31 13.09 -3.71
CA MET A 68 -5.58 13.06 -4.44
C MET A 68 -5.41 12.91 -5.95
N TRP A 69 -4.45 13.60 -6.58
CA TRP A 69 -4.27 13.57 -8.02
C TRP A 69 -3.29 12.48 -8.47
N PRO A 70 -3.73 11.51 -9.28
CA PRO A 70 -2.87 10.41 -9.69
C PRO A 70 -1.63 10.80 -10.49
N ARG A 71 -1.70 11.88 -11.28
CA ARG A 71 -0.54 12.41 -12.00
C ARG A 71 0.52 13.00 -11.06
N ALA A 72 0.10 13.48 -9.88
CA ALA A 72 0.96 14.07 -8.88
C ALA A 72 1.52 13.01 -7.90
N ARG A 73 0.91 11.82 -7.79
CA ARG A 73 1.36 10.73 -6.89
C ARG A 73 2.82 10.34 -7.05
N ARG A 74 3.42 10.50 -8.23
CA ARG A 74 4.86 10.28 -8.47
C ARG A 74 5.78 11.19 -7.64
N PHE A 75 5.26 12.31 -7.16
CA PHE A 75 5.95 13.25 -6.27
C PHE A 75 5.67 12.96 -4.79
N GLY A 76 4.85 11.94 -4.48
CA GLY A 76 4.49 11.56 -3.13
C GLY A 76 5.65 10.87 -2.41
N ASN A 77 6.27 11.58 -1.47
CA ASN A 77 7.25 11.02 -0.55
C ASN A 77 6.70 11.06 0.88
N VAL A 78 6.64 9.90 1.54
CA VAL A 78 6.09 9.73 2.90
C VAL A 78 6.79 10.63 3.92
N TYR A 79 8.11 10.74 3.81
CA TYR A 79 8.91 11.61 4.66
C TYR A 79 8.61 13.08 4.38
N ALA A 80 8.45 13.47 3.11
CA ALA A 80 8.10 14.84 2.75
C ALA A 80 6.73 15.25 3.30
N PHE A 81 5.71 14.38 3.27
CA PHE A 81 4.42 14.68 3.91
C PHE A 81 4.56 14.93 5.41
N ALA A 82 5.33 14.10 6.12
CA ALA A 82 5.59 14.29 7.54
C ALA A 82 6.39 15.57 7.83
N THR A 83 7.40 15.88 7.02
CA THR A 83 8.21 17.09 7.15
C THR A 83 7.36 18.34 6.97
N VAL A 84 6.48 18.36 5.95
CA VAL A 84 5.59 19.50 5.68
C VAL A 84 4.61 19.70 6.84
N ASP A 85 3.95 18.65 7.31
CA ASP A 85 3.04 18.73 8.47
C ASP A 85 3.76 19.23 9.75
N CYS A 86 4.96 18.72 10.04
CA CYS A 86 5.76 19.17 11.19
C CYS A 86 6.22 20.62 11.05
N LEU A 87 6.62 21.03 9.84
CA LEU A 87 7.02 22.41 9.56
C LEU A 87 5.86 23.37 9.85
N TYR A 88 4.67 23.09 9.30
CA TYR A 88 3.51 23.95 9.54
C TYR A 88 3.00 23.89 10.97
N THR A 89 3.22 22.78 11.69
CA THR A 89 2.98 22.74 13.14
C THR A 89 3.81 23.80 13.87
N ILE A 90 5.11 23.88 13.57
CA ILE A 90 6.02 24.87 14.19
C ILE A 90 5.67 26.29 13.74
N LEU A 91 5.39 26.50 12.45
CA LEU A 91 5.07 27.82 11.93
C LEU A 91 3.74 28.33 12.51
N TRP A 92 2.68 27.52 12.56
CA TRP A 92 1.40 27.94 13.15
C TRP A 92 1.47 28.07 14.67
N PHE A 93 2.33 27.31 15.35
CA PHE A 93 2.67 27.58 16.74
C PHE A 93 3.29 28.97 16.93
N SER A 94 4.24 29.35 16.09
CA SER A 94 4.84 30.69 16.16
C SER A 94 3.82 31.80 15.85
N ALA A 95 2.95 31.59 14.86
CA ALA A 95 1.98 32.59 14.42
C ALA A 95 0.91 32.86 15.49
N TRP A 96 0.37 31.82 16.12
CA TRP A 96 -0.61 32.01 17.19
C TRP A 96 0.01 32.75 18.39
N ILE A 97 1.26 32.42 18.77
CA ILE A 97 1.98 33.11 19.86
C ILE A 97 2.21 34.57 19.51
N CYS A 98 2.62 34.87 18.28
CA CYS A 98 2.81 36.25 17.82
C CYS A 98 1.53 37.08 18.00
N VAL A 99 0.38 36.60 17.50
CA VAL A 99 -0.88 37.35 17.64
C VAL A 99 -1.37 37.38 19.09
N ALA A 100 -1.19 36.29 19.85
CA ALA A 100 -1.54 36.25 21.27
C ALA A 100 -0.74 37.27 22.08
N SER A 101 0.56 37.38 21.84
CA SER A 101 1.43 38.36 22.50
C SER A 101 1.07 39.79 22.09
N TYR A 102 0.68 40.02 20.82
CA TYR A 102 0.18 41.32 20.35
C TYR A 102 -1.09 41.75 21.09
N VAL A 103 -2.06 40.84 21.20
CA VAL A 103 -3.30 41.08 21.95
C VAL A 103 -3.00 41.31 23.43
N ALA A 104 -2.18 40.46 24.05
CA ALA A 104 -1.85 40.54 25.47
C ALA A 104 -1.11 41.84 25.82
N GLN A 105 -0.11 42.22 25.04
CA GLN A 105 0.65 43.45 25.23
C GLN A 105 -0.26 44.68 25.09
N GLY A 106 -1.14 44.71 24.08
CA GLY A 106 -2.07 45.83 23.92
C GLY A 106 -3.06 45.95 25.07
N LYS A 107 -3.44 44.84 25.72
CA LYS A 107 -4.30 44.84 26.93
C LYS A 107 -3.53 45.28 28.17
N ALA A 108 -2.25 44.94 28.27
CA ALA A 108 -1.40 45.31 29.40
C ALA A 108 -1.07 46.80 29.37
N GLU A 109 -0.58 47.31 28.24
CA GLU A 109 -0.19 48.72 28.10
C GLU A 109 -1.41 49.67 28.13
N GLY A 110 -2.55 49.17 27.67
CA GLY A 110 -3.83 49.85 27.77
C GLY A 110 -4.36 50.07 29.19
N LYS A 111 -4.05 49.14 30.12
CA LYS A 111 -4.37 49.28 31.54
C LYS A 111 -3.45 50.28 32.23
N SER A 112 -2.18 50.34 31.86
CA SER A 112 -1.21 51.28 32.44
C SER A 112 -1.49 52.74 32.06
N SER A 113 -2.04 53.02 30.88
CA SER A 113 -2.42 54.38 30.47
C SER A 113 -3.70 54.92 31.13
N ASP A 114 -4.57 54.01 31.60
CA ASP A 114 -5.83 54.40 32.26
C ASP A 114 -5.63 54.56 33.78
N SER A 115 -4.65 53.85 34.37
CA SER A 115 -4.24 54.04 35.76
C SER A 115 -3.59 55.40 36.06
N ASP A 116 -3.18 56.16 35.03
CA ASP A 116 -2.70 57.54 35.18
C ASP A 116 -3.84 58.58 35.15
N LYS A 117 -5.10 58.18 34.95
CA LYS A 117 -6.25 59.11 34.88
C LYS A 117 -7.32 58.97 35.96
N ASP A 118 -7.28 57.94 36.81
CA ASP A 118 -8.23 57.80 37.91
C ASP A 118 -7.54 57.78 39.29
N SER A 119 -7.14 58.97 39.75
CA SER A 119 -6.88 59.23 41.17
C SER A 119 -8.15 59.66 41.89
N ASN A 120 -9.28 58.93 41.75
CA ASN A 120 -10.34 58.89 42.76
C ASN A 120 -11.46 57.91 42.37
N SER A 121 -11.46 56.70 42.93
CA SER A 121 -12.64 56.25 43.68
C SER A 121 -12.42 54.91 44.39
N ASN A 122 -13.10 54.85 45.51
CA ASN A 122 -13.10 53.88 46.58
C ASN A 122 -13.11 52.40 46.13
N LYS A 123 -12.21 51.61 46.73
CA LYS A 123 -12.23 50.15 46.72
C LYS A 123 -13.58 49.65 47.25
N ASN A 124 -14.33 48.94 46.43
CA ASN A 124 -15.26 47.93 46.92
C ASN A 124 -15.15 46.65 46.10
N GLY A 125 -14.81 45.57 46.80
CA GLY A 125 -14.56 44.26 46.23
C GLY A 125 -15.80 43.70 45.53
N LYS A 126 -15.76 43.70 44.20
CA LYS A 126 -16.51 42.76 43.37
C LYS A 126 -15.48 41.97 42.59
N ARG A 127 -15.39 40.67 42.90
CA ARG A 127 -14.60 39.67 42.17
C ARG A 127 -14.89 39.87 40.68
N ALA A 128 -13.90 40.39 39.96
CA ALA A 128 -14.01 40.75 38.56
C ALA A 128 -14.47 39.52 37.77
N THR A 129 -15.74 39.54 37.36
CA THR A 129 -16.18 38.74 36.23
C THR A 129 -15.28 39.12 35.06
N SER A 130 -14.73 38.13 34.37
CA SER A 130 -13.70 38.23 33.35
C SER A 130 -14.14 39.06 32.14
N GLY A 131 -14.20 40.38 32.27
CA GLY A 131 -14.33 41.30 31.15
C GLY A 131 -13.18 41.07 30.20
N SER A 132 -13.46 41.05 28.89
CA SER A 132 -12.51 40.65 27.83
C SER A 132 -11.19 41.45 27.77
N GLY A 133 -11.05 42.49 28.60
CA GLY A 133 -9.87 43.35 28.70
C GLY A 133 -9.65 44.23 27.47
N CYS A 134 -10.63 44.29 26.57
CA CYS A 134 -10.52 44.96 25.27
C CYS A 134 -10.95 46.43 25.28
N ASP A 135 -11.57 46.91 26.36
CA ASP A 135 -12.16 48.26 26.39
C ASP A 135 -11.08 49.36 26.34
N ASN A 136 -9.92 49.09 26.96
CA ASN A 136 -8.79 50.02 27.00
C ASN A 136 -7.62 49.56 26.13
N TRP A 137 -7.84 48.84 25.03
CA TRP A 137 -6.75 48.25 24.26
C TRP A 137 -5.88 49.30 23.53
N LYS A 138 -4.55 49.23 23.68
CA LYS A 138 -3.63 50.26 23.14
C LYS A 138 -3.66 50.42 21.61
N TYR A 139 -3.83 49.31 20.87
CA TYR A 139 -3.64 49.28 19.42
C TYR A 139 -4.92 49.55 18.60
N GLY A 140 -5.91 50.19 19.22
CA GLY A 140 -7.13 50.65 18.56
C GLY A 140 -8.41 50.27 19.32
N SER A 141 -9.54 50.27 18.61
CA SER A 141 -10.86 50.08 19.23
C SER A 141 -11.06 48.72 19.91
N ALA A 142 -12.00 48.66 20.87
CA ALA A 142 -12.41 47.42 21.53
C ALA A 142 -12.88 46.34 20.54
N SER A 143 -13.50 46.73 19.43
CA SER A 143 -13.87 45.80 18.36
C SER A 143 -12.65 45.21 17.64
N LYS A 144 -11.56 45.99 17.43
CA LYS A 144 -10.31 45.48 16.85
C LYS A 144 -9.62 44.49 17.79
N CYS A 145 -9.66 44.74 19.10
CA CYS A 145 -9.19 43.80 20.11
C CYS A 145 -10.00 42.49 20.15
N LYS A 146 -11.34 42.56 20.05
CA LYS A 146 -12.20 41.37 20.00
C LYS A 146 -11.94 40.53 18.75
N ILE A 147 -11.80 41.17 17.59
CA ILE A 147 -11.46 40.48 16.32
C ILE A 147 -10.05 39.88 16.41
N SER A 148 -9.08 40.61 16.95
CA SER A 148 -7.71 40.10 17.15
C SER A 148 -7.71 38.90 18.11
N THR A 149 -8.52 38.93 19.18
CA THR A 149 -8.70 37.78 20.08
C THR A 149 -9.33 36.59 19.35
N ALA A 150 -10.28 36.81 18.44
CA ALA A 150 -10.83 35.75 17.61
C ALA A 150 -9.77 35.14 16.66
N THR A 151 -8.87 35.96 16.08
CA THR A 151 -7.75 35.44 15.27
C THR A 151 -6.79 34.57 16.07
N VAL A 152 -6.56 34.87 17.36
CA VAL A 152 -5.77 34.01 18.26
C VAL A 152 -6.40 32.62 18.38
N ILE A 153 -7.72 32.55 18.59
CA ILE A 153 -8.45 31.28 18.72
C ILE A 153 -8.34 30.46 17.44
N LEU A 154 -8.53 31.08 16.27
CA LEU A 154 -8.36 30.37 15.00
C LEU A 154 -6.93 29.86 14.83
N GLY A 155 -5.91 30.65 15.22
CA GLY A 155 -4.52 30.22 15.21
C GLY A 155 -4.25 28.97 16.06
N VAL A 156 -4.85 28.88 17.26
CA VAL A 156 -4.78 27.66 18.10
C VAL A 156 -5.38 26.48 17.38
N VAL A 157 -6.58 26.65 16.81
CA VAL A 157 -7.29 25.56 16.14
C VAL A 157 -6.46 25.06 14.95
N VAL A 158 -5.91 25.94 14.12
CA VAL A 158 -5.06 25.54 12.99
C VAL A 158 -3.80 24.82 13.48
N PHE A 159 -3.13 25.33 14.52
CA PHE A 159 -1.98 24.67 15.13
C PHE A 159 -2.32 23.24 15.60
N LEU A 160 -3.41 23.08 16.36
CA LEU A 160 -3.83 21.76 16.85
C LEU A 160 -4.20 20.80 15.71
N LEU A 161 -4.84 21.30 14.66
CA LEU A 161 -5.12 20.49 13.48
C LEU A 161 -3.82 20.03 12.81
N PHE A 162 -2.79 20.88 12.72
CA PHE A 162 -1.47 20.48 12.19
C PHE A 162 -0.75 19.48 13.10
N VAL A 163 -0.90 19.57 14.42
CA VAL A 163 -0.40 18.53 15.35
C VAL A 163 -1.06 17.18 15.05
N VAL A 164 -2.39 17.17 14.82
CA VAL A 164 -3.12 15.96 14.46
C VAL A 164 -2.66 15.40 13.11
N THR A 165 -2.51 16.24 12.07
CA THR A 165 -2.04 15.76 10.75
C THR A 165 -0.59 15.33 10.77
N ALA A 166 0.28 15.97 11.57
CA ALA A 166 1.66 15.55 11.81
C ALA A 166 1.73 14.18 12.50
N PHE A 167 0.88 13.93 13.50
CA PHE A 167 0.77 12.62 14.13
C PHE A 167 0.32 11.54 13.14
N MET A 168 -0.69 11.84 12.31
CA MET A 168 -1.15 10.93 11.24
C MET A 168 -0.02 10.64 10.23
N SER A 169 0.74 11.67 9.83
CA SER A 169 1.91 11.52 8.95
C SER A 169 3.03 10.70 9.56
N PHE A 170 3.32 10.90 10.84
CA PHE A 170 4.33 10.10 11.53
C PHE A 170 3.90 8.64 11.64
N ARG A 171 2.60 8.39 11.85
CA ARG A 171 2.03 7.03 11.78
C ARG A 171 2.19 6.41 10.39
N ASN A 172 2.01 7.21 9.34
CA ASN A 172 2.24 6.76 7.96
C ASN A 172 3.72 6.47 7.68
N VAL A 173 4.65 7.26 8.22
CA VAL A 173 6.10 7.00 8.15
C VAL A 173 6.45 5.70 8.90
N MET A 174 5.93 5.50 10.11
CA MET A 174 6.16 4.27 10.87
C MET A 174 5.59 3.05 10.15
N HIS A 175 4.42 3.17 9.53
CA HIS A 175 3.85 2.11 8.71
C HIS A 175 4.76 1.80 7.51
N PHE A 176 5.14 2.83 6.75
CA PHE A 176 6.05 2.70 5.61
C PHE A 176 7.39 2.06 5.98
N ARG A 177 7.96 2.42 7.15
CA ARG A 177 9.19 1.79 7.66
C ARG A 177 9.03 0.31 8.01
N ARG A 178 7.82 -0.14 8.36
CA ARG A 178 7.55 -1.54 8.72
C ARG A 178 7.15 -2.39 7.50
N THR A 179 6.42 -1.82 6.55
CA THR A 179 5.80 -2.57 5.45
C THR A 179 6.40 -2.27 4.07
N GLY A 180 7.16 -1.18 3.93
CA GLY A 180 7.62 -0.67 2.63
C GLY A 180 6.51 -0.09 1.75
N THR A 181 5.26 -0.05 2.23
CA THR A 181 4.09 0.41 1.47
C THR A 181 3.57 1.74 2.03
N LEU A 182 3.33 2.72 1.14
CA LEU A 182 2.75 4.01 1.52
C LEU A 182 1.25 3.83 1.80
N PRO A 183 0.75 4.16 3.00
CA PRO A 183 -0.68 4.22 3.26
C PRO A 183 -1.34 5.19 2.29
N ASP A 184 -2.47 4.80 1.70
CA ASP A 184 -3.23 5.57 0.69
C ASP A 184 -2.66 5.63 -0.73
N ALA A 185 -1.62 4.83 -1.06
CA ALA A 185 -1.27 4.54 -2.45
C ALA A 185 -2.29 3.61 -3.16
N VAL A 186 -3.31 3.16 -2.44
CA VAL A 186 -4.41 2.34 -2.94
C VAL A 186 -5.43 3.25 -3.65
N SER A 187 -5.24 3.36 -4.95
CA SER A 187 -6.14 3.81 -6.02
C SER A 187 -7.54 4.30 -5.63
N ASP A 188 -7.83 5.57 -5.94
CA ASP A 188 -9.18 5.97 -6.33
C ASP A 188 -9.54 5.27 -7.66
N PRO A 189 -10.55 4.38 -7.70
CA PRO A 189 -10.92 3.61 -8.89
C PRO A 189 -11.42 4.48 -10.05
N THR A 190 -11.87 5.72 -9.77
CA THR A 190 -12.50 6.59 -10.76
C THR A 190 -11.52 7.17 -11.79
N PHE A 191 -10.24 7.34 -11.43
CA PHE A 191 -9.25 7.97 -12.31
C PHE A 191 -8.45 6.97 -13.16
N ALA A 192 -8.35 5.71 -12.72
CA ALA A 192 -7.73 4.65 -13.53
C ALA A 192 -8.48 4.46 -14.86
N ALA A 193 -9.80 4.68 -14.85
CA ALA A 193 -10.64 4.67 -16.05
C ALA A 193 -10.35 5.86 -16.99
N GLN A 194 -10.23 7.10 -16.47
CA GLN A 194 -10.08 8.29 -17.32
C GLN A 194 -8.66 8.50 -17.87
N SER A 195 -7.62 8.05 -17.16
CA SER A 195 -6.23 8.17 -17.63
C SER A 195 -5.83 7.09 -18.65
N LYS A 196 -6.52 5.94 -18.66
CA LYS A 196 -6.41 4.93 -19.72
C LYS A 196 -6.95 5.41 -21.06
N ALA A 197 -8.05 6.16 -21.06
CA ALA A 197 -8.68 6.68 -22.29
C ALA A 197 -7.84 7.77 -22.99
N ALA A 198 -7.10 8.61 -22.25
CA ALA A 198 -6.37 9.75 -22.82
C ALA A 198 -4.98 9.43 -23.42
N PHE A 199 -4.47 8.21 -23.23
CA PHE A 199 -3.17 7.76 -23.77
C PHE A 199 -3.26 6.42 -24.54
N SER A 200 -4.47 5.92 -24.78
CA SER A 200 -4.71 4.81 -25.70
C SER A 200 -4.63 5.36 -27.14
N SER A 201 -3.65 4.91 -27.91
CA SER A 201 -3.50 5.23 -29.34
C SER A 201 -4.49 4.45 -30.21
N ASN A 202 -5.74 4.33 -29.79
CA ASN A 202 -6.83 3.82 -30.62
C ASN A 202 -7.46 5.02 -31.32
N PRO A 203 -7.69 5.00 -32.65
CA PRO A 203 -8.50 6.03 -33.28
C PRO A 203 -9.87 6.01 -32.59
N ALA A 204 -10.28 7.15 -32.05
CA ALA A 204 -11.66 7.32 -31.63
C ALA A 204 -12.53 7.14 -32.87
N HIS A 205 -13.44 6.17 -32.84
CA HIS A 205 -14.68 6.24 -33.63
C HIS A 205 -15.54 7.34 -33.01
N ASP A 206 -15.12 8.59 -33.21
CA ASP A 206 -15.98 9.76 -33.24
C ASP A 206 -16.14 10.09 -34.73
N PHE A 207 -17.34 10.48 -35.17
CA PHE A 207 -17.81 10.59 -36.56
C PHE A 207 -18.36 9.29 -37.16
N GLU A 208 -19.53 8.86 -36.67
CA GLU A 208 -20.67 8.36 -37.48
C GLU A 208 -21.81 7.93 -36.54
N GLU A 209 -22.42 8.89 -35.83
CA GLU A 209 -23.73 8.68 -35.20
C GLU A 209 -24.39 10.03 -34.90
N GLU A 210 -24.55 10.86 -35.93
CA GLU A 210 -25.48 12.00 -35.90
C GLU A 210 -25.99 12.23 -37.32
N GLU A 211 -26.82 11.33 -37.83
CA GLU A 211 -27.85 11.59 -38.86
C GLU A 211 -28.57 10.26 -39.19
N ASP A 212 -29.72 10.03 -38.56
CA ASP A 212 -30.93 9.49 -39.23
C ASP A 212 -32.01 9.16 -38.18
N ASP A 213 -32.56 10.21 -37.58
CA ASP A 213 -33.80 10.11 -36.79
C ASP A 213 -34.91 10.93 -37.47
N PHE A 214 -35.21 10.63 -38.75
CA PHE A 214 -36.44 11.12 -39.40
C PHE A 214 -36.83 10.34 -40.68
N ARG A 215 -37.51 9.19 -40.55
CA ARG A 215 -38.72 8.78 -41.34
C ARG A 215 -38.98 7.26 -41.36
N SER A 216 -40.25 6.92 -41.07
CA SER A 216 -40.99 5.70 -41.45
C SER A 216 -40.43 4.35 -40.95
N GLY A 217 -41.16 3.43 -40.36
CA GLY A 217 -42.57 3.09 -40.53
C GLY A 217 -42.67 1.56 -40.52
N ARG A 218 -43.17 1.01 -39.41
CA ARG A 218 -43.92 -0.25 -39.24
C ARG A 218 -43.89 -1.35 -40.34
N ALA A 219 -43.60 -2.57 -39.87
CA ALA A 219 -43.98 -3.92 -40.33
C ALA A 219 -43.02 -4.71 -41.24
N GLY A 220 -42.67 -5.93 -40.81
CA GLY A 220 -42.09 -6.96 -41.71
C GLY A 220 -41.34 -8.13 -41.04
N LEU A 221 -42.11 -9.12 -40.56
CA LEU A 221 -41.87 -10.57 -40.54
C LEU A 221 -40.43 -11.18 -40.67
N SER A 222 -40.04 -11.90 -39.62
CA SER A 222 -39.32 -13.20 -39.50
C SER A 222 -38.26 -13.65 -40.53
N THR A 223 -37.10 -14.06 -40.02
CA THR A 223 -36.53 -15.40 -40.33
C THR A 223 -35.56 -15.85 -39.23
N ALA A 224 -35.77 -17.08 -38.77
CA ALA A 224 -34.91 -17.76 -37.82
C ALA A 224 -33.61 -18.21 -38.51
N HIS A 225 -32.47 -17.80 -37.98
CA HIS A 225 -31.24 -18.57 -38.09
C HIS A 225 -30.61 -18.67 -36.70
N SER A 226 -30.32 -19.91 -36.33
CA SER A 226 -29.73 -20.34 -35.08
C SER A 226 -28.26 -19.94 -35.09
N ASP A 227 -27.86 -18.97 -34.27
CA ASP A 227 -26.48 -18.84 -33.81
C ASP A 227 -26.50 -18.72 -32.29
N ARG A 228 -26.02 -19.79 -31.64
CA ARG A 228 -25.94 -19.96 -30.18
C ARG A 228 -24.49 -19.86 -29.71
N ASP A 229 -23.71 -18.98 -30.36
CA ASP A 229 -22.28 -18.78 -30.12
C ASP A 229 -21.88 -17.30 -29.88
N GLU A 230 -22.81 -16.34 -29.95
CA GLU A 230 -22.48 -14.91 -29.77
C GLU A 230 -22.46 -14.43 -28.30
N ASP A 231 -23.05 -15.18 -27.37
CA ASP A 231 -23.09 -14.79 -25.94
C ASP A 231 -21.76 -15.01 -25.18
N TYR A 232 -20.77 -15.68 -25.80
CA TYR A 232 -19.45 -15.91 -25.18
C TYR A 232 -18.39 -14.85 -25.54
N ALA A 233 -18.63 -14.02 -26.57
CA ALA A 233 -17.63 -13.05 -27.03
C ALA A 233 -17.64 -11.73 -26.23
N LEU A 234 -18.75 -11.39 -25.57
CA LEU A 234 -18.91 -10.10 -24.87
C LEU A 234 -18.42 -10.10 -23.41
N LEU A 235 -18.07 -11.25 -22.83
CA LEU A 235 -17.48 -11.35 -21.48
C LEU A 235 -15.95 -11.24 -21.49
N HIS A 236 -15.26 -11.58 -22.58
CA HIS A 236 -13.80 -11.57 -22.62
C HIS A 236 -13.18 -10.17 -22.81
N GLN A 237 -13.95 -9.20 -23.29
CA GLN A 237 -13.46 -7.83 -23.51
C GLN A 237 -13.46 -6.99 -22.21
N SER A 238 -14.39 -7.24 -21.28
CA SER A 238 -14.44 -6.57 -19.97
C SER A 238 -13.37 -7.10 -18.99
N GLU A 239 -12.97 -8.37 -19.11
CA GLU A 239 -12.00 -9.01 -18.21
C GLU A 239 -10.57 -8.43 -18.29
N VAL A 240 -10.16 -7.95 -19.47
CA VAL A 240 -8.81 -7.38 -19.68
C VAL A 240 -8.69 -5.96 -19.13
N ASP A 241 -9.81 -5.24 -19.09
CA ASP A 241 -9.88 -3.92 -18.47
C ASP A 241 -10.09 -4.01 -16.95
N ASP A 242 -10.83 -5.00 -16.45
CA ASP A 242 -11.02 -5.21 -15.01
C ASP A 242 -9.77 -5.75 -14.30
N LEU A 243 -8.82 -6.38 -15.00
CA LEU A 243 -7.53 -6.81 -14.42
C LEU A 243 -6.55 -5.68 -14.22
N THR A 244 -6.78 -4.52 -14.83
CA THR A 244 -6.05 -3.30 -14.47
C THR A 244 -6.63 -2.58 -13.25
N SER A 245 -7.74 -3.09 -12.69
CA SER A 245 -8.54 -2.45 -11.63
C SER A 245 -8.56 -3.22 -10.30
N THR A 246 -7.94 -4.41 -10.20
CA THR A 246 -8.05 -5.28 -9.00
C THR A 246 -7.03 -4.98 -7.89
N ALA A 247 -6.72 -3.70 -7.66
CA ALA A 247 -6.01 -3.24 -6.45
C ALA A 247 -6.95 -2.57 -5.44
N GLY A 248 -8.27 -2.69 -5.60
CA GLY A 248 -9.23 -1.81 -4.94
C GLY A 248 -10.31 -2.47 -4.10
N ARG A 249 -10.13 -3.65 -3.52
CA ARG A 249 -11.10 -4.21 -2.55
C ARG A 249 -10.38 -5.03 -1.49
N SER A 250 -10.32 -4.52 -0.26
CA SER A 250 -10.09 -5.37 0.90
C SER A 250 -11.21 -5.15 1.89
N ALA A 251 -12.00 -6.21 2.04
CA ALA A 251 -12.77 -6.49 3.23
C ALA A 251 -11.82 -6.63 4.44
N MET A 252 -12.39 -6.41 5.62
CA MET A 252 -11.73 -6.51 6.91
C MET A 252 -11.08 -7.88 7.13
N HIS A 253 -9.83 -7.91 7.62
CA HIS A 253 -9.40 -9.04 8.44
C HIS A 253 -8.49 -8.62 9.60
N GLY A 254 -8.76 -9.23 10.75
CA GLY A 254 -8.26 -8.92 12.08
C GLY A 254 -6.75 -9.08 12.25
N GLY A 255 -6.17 -8.08 12.92
CA GLY A 255 -4.79 -8.11 13.37
C GLY A 255 -4.62 -9.00 14.59
N TYR A 256 -3.67 -9.92 14.49
CA TYR A 256 -3.01 -10.56 15.62
C TYR A 256 -2.35 -9.49 16.50
N ASP A 257 -2.75 -9.45 17.78
CA ASP A 257 -2.21 -8.56 18.81
C ASP A 257 -1.22 -9.35 19.70
N PRO A 258 0.09 -9.08 19.64
CA PRO A 258 1.08 -9.77 20.47
C PRO A 258 1.16 -9.23 21.91
N THR A 259 0.18 -8.43 22.37
CA THR A 259 0.14 -7.87 23.74
C THR A 259 -1.15 -8.17 24.53
N ALA A 260 -2.06 -9.00 24.01
CA ALA A 260 -3.28 -9.37 24.71
C ALA A 260 -3.03 -10.40 25.82
N SER A 261 -3.37 -10.05 27.06
CA SER A 261 -3.35 -10.97 28.21
C SER A 261 -4.46 -12.02 28.09
N ASN A 262 -4.07 -13.28 27.93
CA ASN A 262 -4.98 -14.44 27.88
C ASN A 262 -5.58 -14.74 29.26
N ASN A 263 -6.91 -14.67 29.37
CA ASN A 263 -7.65 -15.33 30.46
C ASN A 263 -9.04 -15.77 30.01
N SER A 264 -9.13 -16.88 29.28
CA SER A 264 -10.25 -17.83 29.33
C SER A 264 -9.99 -19.00 28.36
N GLY A 265 -10.03 -20.23 28.88
CA GLY A 265 -9.79 -21.44 28.12
C GLY A 265 -11.02 -21.94 27.35
N SER A 266 -10.77 -22.56 26.20
CA SER A 266 -11.52 -23.71 25.68
C SER A 266 -10.71 -24.35 24.55
N GLY A 267 -10.61 -25.68 24.57
CA GLY A 267 -9.64 -26.48 23.82
C GLY A 267 -9.85 -26.54 22.31
N LEU A 268 -8.75 -26.68 21.59
CA LEU A 268 -8.71 -27.03 20.17
C LEU A 268 -7.88 -28.32 20.00
N HIS A 269 -8.48 -29.30 19.33
CA HIS A 269 -7.88 -30.57 18.96
C HIS A 269 -6.75 -30.39 17.95
N ASP A 270 -5.71 -31.17 18.15
CA ASP A 270 -4.49 -31.29 17.36
C ASP A 270 -4.77 -32.07 16.07
N TYR A 271 -4.49 -31.48 14.90
CA TYR A 271 -4.30 -32.21 13.65
C TYR A 271 -2.87 -31.98 13.17
N ASN A 272 -2.12 -33.07 13.13
CA ASN A 272 -0.77 -33.19 12.61
C ASN A 272 -0.78 -33.20 11.07
N THR A 273 -0.17 -32.18 10.44
CA THR A 273 0.22 -32.21 9.03
C THR A 273 1.73 -31.96 8.91
N GLY A 274 2.50 -33.04 9.10
CA GLY A 274 3.92 -33.05 8.77
C GLY A 274 4.16 -33.11 7.25
N TYR A 275 4.79 -32.06 6.71
CA TYR A 275 5.76 -32.18 5.62
C TYR A 275 6.86 -31.12 5.80
N GLY A 276 8.11 -31.57 5.61
CA GLY A 276 9.30 -31.02 6.26
C GLY A 276 9.96 -29.83 5.55
N GLY A 277 10.59 -28.99 6.38
CA GLY A 277 11.50 -27.92 5.98
C GLY A 277 12.45 -27.66 7.14
N ALA A 278 13.59 -28.33 7.11
CA ALA A 278 14.53 -28.46 8.22
C ALA A 278 15.43 -27.21 8.35
N HIS A 279 15.29 -26.45 9.44
CA HIS A 279 16.40 -25.83 10.17
C HIS A 279 15.90 -25.28 11.51
N GLY A 280 16.35 -25.89 12.61
CA GLY A 280 16.17 -25.39 13.97
C GLY A 280 16.21 -26.51 15.01
N GLN A 281 17.40 -26.90 15.46
CA GLN A 281 17.53 -27.81 16.60
C GLN A 281 18.04 -27.08 17.85
N HIS A 282 17.41 -27.45 18.95
CA HIS A 282 17.59 -26.96 20.31
C HIS A 282 18.94 -27.33 20.93
N TYR A 283 19.37 -26.51 21.88
CA TYR A 283 20.50 -26.72 22.78
C TYR A 283 20.07 -27.60 23.97
N MET A 284 20.69 -28.76 24.19
CA MET A 284 20.84 -29.40 25.51
C MET A 284 21.99 -30.45 25.50
N PRO A 285 22.63 -30.71 26.65
CA PRO A 285 24.07 -31.01 26.78
C PRO A 285 24.43 -32.50 26.70
N PRO A 286 25.72 -32.86 26.47
CA PRO A 286 26.15 -34.25 26.35
C PRO A 286 26.55 -34.86 27.71
N SER A 287 26.06 -36.08 27.97
CA SER A 287 26.67 -37.04 28.90
C SER A 287 27.14 -38.25 28.11
N ASP A 288 28.45 -38.50 28.15
CA ASP A 288 29.19 -39.56 27.45
C ASP A 288 29.11 -40.94 28.13
N TYR A 289 29.59 -41.95 27.38
CA TYR A 289 29.88 -43.37 27.64
C TYR A 289 28.80 -44.39 27.20
N GLY A 290 29.05 -45.40 26.36
CA GLY A 290 30.24 -45.82 25.62
C GLY A 290 30.13 -47.27 25.07
N SER A 291 30.70 -47.48 23.88
CA SER A 291 31.44 -48.68 23.40
C SER A 291 30.76 -49.92 22.75
N SER A 292 31.45 -50.32 21.66
CA SER A 292 31.63 -51.66 21.03
C SER A 292 30.62 -52.00 19.90
N LEU A 293 30.97 -52.41 18.66
CA LEU A 293 32.13 -53.12 18.11
C LEU A 293 32.27 -52.91 16.57
N SER A 294 33.53 -53.00 16.10
CA SER A 294 34.02 -53.62 14.84
C SER A 294 33.59 -53.10 13.45
N GLY A 295 34.57 -52.60 12.70
CA GLY A 295 34.52 -52.41 11.23
C GLY A 295 35.47 -51.30 10.78
N GLY A 296 36.50 -51.66 9.99
CA GLY A 296 37.71 -50.87 9.75
C GLY A 296 37.50 -49.38 9.44
N LYS A 297 38.21 -48.52 10.19
CA LYS A 297 38.34 -47.09 9.91
C LYS A 297 39.80 -46.77 9.61
N THR A 298 40.00 -46.14 8.47
CA THR A 298 41.15 -45.30 8.16
C THR A 298 41.40 -44.33 9.32
N THR A 299 42.69 -44.15 9.61
CA THR A 299 43.27 -43.38 10.70
C THR A 299 42.68 -41.97 10.79
N LYS A 300 41.75 -41.75 11.73
CA LYS A 300 41.43 -40.41 12.22
C LYS A 300 42.65 -39.91 13.01
N MET A 301 43.50 -39.13 12.37
CA MET A 301 44.41 -38.23 13.09
C MET A 301 43.54 -37.11 13.68
N ALA A 302 42.97 -37.37 14.85
CA ALA A 302 42.35 -36.35 15.67
C ALA A 302 43.46 -35.49 16.26
N SER A 303 43.73 -34.32 15.66
CA SER A 303 44.62 -33.31 16.23
C SER A 303 43.86 -32.00 16.44
N SER A 304 43.70 -31.65 17.72
CA SER A 304 43.19 -30.39 18.30
C SER A 304 41.79 -29.93 17.87
N ILE A 305 40.77 -30.37 18.63
CA ILE A 305 39.44 -29.75 18.83
C ILE A 305 38.63 -29.57 17.52
N ASP A 306 37.66 -30.48 17.30
CA ASP A 306 36.68 -30.44 16.20
C ASP A 306 35.76 -29.20 16.32
N LEU A 307 36.25 -28.03 15.89
CA LEU A 307 35.45 -26.80 15.76
C LEU A 307 34.56 -26.83 14.50
N PHE A 308 34.97 -27.55 13.45
CA PHE A 308 34.20 -27.72 12.21
C PHE A 308 34.60 -29.00 11.46
N ASN A 309 33.74 -29.48 10.56
CA ASN A 309 34.05 -30.61 9.68
C ASN A 309 34.79 -30.12 8.42
N GLN A 310 36.01 -30.60 8.18
CA GLN A 310 36.76 -30.25 6.99
C GLN A 310 36.28 -31.04 5.77
N HIS A 311 35.97 -30.34 4.68
CA HIS A 311 35.58 -30.94 3.40
C HIS A 311 36.67 -30.77 2.32
N PRO A 312 36.93 -31.78 1.47
CA PRO A 312 37.93 -31.71 0.41
C PRO A 312 37.39 -30.92 -0.79
N LEU A 313 37.55 -29.59 -0.75
CA LEU A 313 37.09 -28.67 -1.79
C LEU A 313 38.21 -28.34 -2.79
N HIS A 314 37.85 -28.18 -4.06
CA HIS A 314 38.73 -27.74 -5.13
C HIS A 314 38.21 -26.43 -5.75
N LEU A 315 39.09 -25.44 -5.92
CA LEU A 315 38.78 -24.17 -6.58
C LEU A 315 39.34 -24.19 -8.01
N ASP A 316 38.47 -24.02 -9.00
CA ASP A 316 38.92 -23.77 -10.38
C ASP A 316 39.45 -22.32 -10.51
N PRO A 317 40.74 -22.12 -10.85
CA PRO A 317 41.33 -20.80 -10.95
C PRO A 317 40.72 -19.92 -12.05
N THR A 318 40.11 -20.50 -13.09
CA THR A 318 39.55 -19.76 -14.22
C THR A 318 38.08 -19.40 -13.98
N SER A 319 37.24 -20.37 -13.66
CA SER A 319 35.80 -20.11 -13.41
C SER A 319 35.53 -19.52 -12.02
N LYS A 320 36.49 -19.63 -11.09
CA LYS A 320 36.33 -19.35 -9.66
C LYS A 320 35.25 -20.21 -8.98
N ALA A 321 34.80 -21.28 -9.64
CA ALA A 321 33.84 -22.21 -9.06
C ALA A 321 34.53 -23.14 -8.06
N ILE A 322 33.81 -23.44 -6.97
CA ILE A 322 34.24 -24.41 -5.95
C ILE A 322 33.48 -25.71 -6.19
N THR A 323 34.21 -26.83 -6.22
CA THR A 323 33.66 -28.18 -6.39
C THR A 323 34.14 -29.10 -5.27
N LEU A 324 33.35 -30.14 -4.97
CA LEU A 324 33.75 -31.20 -4.05
C LEU A 324 34.58 -32.25 -4.80
N ASP A 325 35.59 -32.80 -4.15
CA ASP A 325 36.35 -33.92 -4.74
C ASP A 325 35.45 -35.15 -4.95
N SER A 326 35.52 -35.70 -6.17
CA SER A 326 34.80 -36.87 -6.65
C SER A 326 34.99 -38.14 -5.81
N THR A 327 36.05 -38.18 -5.00
CA THR A 327 36.36 -39.29 -4.08
C THR A 327 35.39 -39.38 -2.89
N HIS A 328 34.64 -38.32 -2.61
CA HIS A 328 33.67 -38.23 -1.52
C HIS A 328 32.35 -37.59 -1.98
N PRO A 329 31.51 -38.30 -2.77
CA PRO A 329 30.27 -37.73 -3.29
C PRO A 329 29.26 -37.47 -2.16
N ASP A 330 28.89 -36.22 -1.96
CA ASP A 330 27.82 -35.77 -1.08
C ASP A 330 26.89 -34.85 -1.87
N SER A 331 25.64 -35.28 -2.08
CA SER A 331 24.65 -34.54 -2.86
C SER A 331 24.23 -33.24 -2.19
N THR A 332 24.22 -33.19 -0.86
CA THR A 332 23.81 -32.00 -0.10
C THR A 332 24.88 -30.93 -0.18
N ILE A 333 26.15 -31.31 -0.03
CA ILE A 333 27.28 -30.37 -0.18
C ILE A 333 27.38 -29.89 -1.62
N SER A 334 27.18 -30.77 -2.60
CA SER A 334 27.22 -30.39 -4.01
C SER A 334 26.15 -29.34 -4.35
N ALA A 335 24.93 -29.50 -3.84
CA ALA A 335 23.86 -28.52 -4.02
C ALA A 335 24.16 -27.15 -3.34
N GLU A 336 24.80 -27.17 -2.17
CA GLU A 336 25.23 -25.94 -1.50
C GLU A 336 26.36 -25.25 -2.27
N LEU A 337 27.29 -26.00 -2.84
CA LEU A 337 28.36 -25.45 -3.69
C LEU A 337 27.79 -24.82 -4.97
N ASP A 338 26.75 -25.39 -5.57
CA ASP A 338 26.05 -24.77 -6.71
C ASP A 338 25.38 -23.44 -6.33
N THR A 339 24.79 -23.38 -5.13
CA THR A 339 24.21 -22.17 -4.55
C THR A 339 25.29 -21.12 -4.29
N LEU A 340 26.42 -21.51 -3.70
CA LEU A 340 27.58 -20.67 -3.46
C LEU A 340 28.18 -20.11 -4.75
N ASN A 341 28.34 -20.95 -5.78
CA ASN A 341 28.85 -20.54 -7.09
C ASN A 341 27.89 -19.56 -7.78
N THR A 342 26.57 -19.76 -7.62
CA THR A 342 25.55 -18.82 -8.13
C THR A 342 25.59 -17.49 -7.39
N LEU A 343 25.74 -17.51 -6.06
CA LEU A 343 25.91 -16.31 -5.25
C LEU A 343 27.19 -15.55 -5.64
N HIS A 344 28.31 -16.24 -5.85
CA HIS A 344 29.57 -15.62 -6.27
C HIS A 344 29.42 -14.87 -7.60
N ARG A 345 28.80 -15.49 -8.61
CA ARG A 345 28.51 -14.84 -9.90
C ARG A 345 27.61 -13.61 -9.73
N SER A 346 26.60 -13.70 -8.86
CA SER A 346 25.70 -12.58 -8.55
C SER A 346 26.44 -11.42 -7.89
N LEU A 347 27.33 -11.69 -6.93
CA LEU A 347 28.13 -10.67 -6.24
C LEU A 347 29.13 -9.98 -7.17
N ILE A 348 29.74 -10.72 -8.10
CA ILE A 348 30.65 -10.12 -9.09
C ILE A 348 29.91 -9.23 -10.09
N SER A 349 28.62 -9.51 -10.34
CA SER A 349 27.79 -8.68 -11.23
C SER A 349 27.36 -7.34 -10.62
N LEU A 350 27.59 -7.14 -9.31
CA LEU A 350 27.39 -5.86 -8.65
C LEU A 350 28.47 -4.86 -9.06
N ASP A 351 28.13 -3.57 -8.95
CA ASP A 351 29.14 -2.51 -9.02
C ASP A 351 30.07 -2.58 -7.80
N PRO A 352 31.37 -2.23 -7.92
CA PRO A 352 32.28 -2.16 -6.78
C PRO A 352 31.68 -1.33 -5.63
N PRO A 353 31.70 -1.82 -4.37
CA PRO A 353 32.62 -2.81 -3.81
C PRO A 353 32.20 -4.29 -3.87
N ASN A 354 31.25 -4.70 -4.71
CA ASN A 354 30.74 -6.10 -4.80
C ASN A 354 30.17 -6.65 -3.48
N ILE A 355 29.82 -5.75 -2.58
CA ILE A 355 29.15 -6.04 -1.31
C ILE A 355 27.68 -5.64 -1.51
N PRO A 356 26.72 -6.50 -1.13
CA PRO A 356 25.31 -6.17 -1.24
C PRO A 356 25.00 -4.84 -0.54
N PRO A 357 24.33 -3.89 -1.22
CA PRO A 357 23.85 -2.69 -0.57
C PRO A 357 22.75 -3.03 0.45
N PRO A 358 22.44 -2.13 1.39
CA PRO A 358 21.27 -2.31 2.24
C PRO A 358 20.00 -2.50 1.37
N PRO A 359 19.01 -3.32 1.81
CA PRO A 359 17.82 -3.64 1.00
C PRO A 359 16.98 -2.43 0.57
N LEU A 360 17.17 -1.29 1.23
CA LEU A 360 16.55 -0.01 0.90
C LEU A 360 17.65 1.06 0.82
N PRO A 361 17.59 1.99 -0.16
CA PRO A 361 16.59 2.13 -1.22
C PRO A 361 16.79 1.14 -2.37
N ILE A 362 15.68 0.75 -3.03
CA ILE A 362 15.69 -0.23 -4.13
C ILE A 362 16.06 0.46 -5.46
N ASN A 363 16.88 -0.19 -6.27
CA ASN A 363 17.14 0.26 -7.63
C ASN A 363 15.90 0.05 -8.54
N PRO A 364 15.30 1.11 -9.10
CA PRO A 364 14.06 1.00 -9.86
C PRO A 364 14.23 0.35 -11.25
N LYS A 365 15.46 0.18 -11.75
CA LYS A 365 15.74 -0.26 -13.12
C LYS A 365 15.11 -1.62 -13.45
N ARG A 366 15.25 -2.60 -12.56
CA ARG A 366 14.72 -3.96 -12.78
C ARG A 366 13.19 -3.97 -12.76
N SER A 367 12.56 -3.29 -11.79
CA SER A 367 11.09 -3.16 -11.74
C SER A 367 10.53 -2.50 -13.00
N ALA A 368 11.23 -1.49 -13.54
CA ALA A 368 10.83 -0.85 -14.78
C ALA A 368 10.92 -1.80 -16.00
N GLN A 369 11.96 -2.63 -16.08
CA GLN A 369 12.10 -3.64 -17.13
C GLN A 369 11.02 -4.73 -17.04
N ILE A 370 10.75 -5.23 -15.83
CA ILE A 370 9.67 -6.21 -15.58
C ILE A 370 8.33 -5.62 -15.98
N THR A 371 8.05 -4.37 -15.60
CA THR A 371 6.81 -3.67 -15.96
C THR A 371 6.67 -3.55 -17.48
N LYS A 372 7.75 -3.16 -18.17
CA LYS A 372 7.75 -3.06 -19.64
C LYS A 372 7.47 -4.40 -20.32
N LEU A 373 8.05 -5.50 -19.83
CA LEU A 373 7.78 -6.84 -20.35
C LEU A 373 6.33 -7.26 -20.12
N ARG A 374 5.82 -7.02 -18.90
CA ARG A 374 4.41 -7.27 -18.57
C ARG A 374 3.46 -6.49 -19.49
N ASP A 375 3.73 -5.21 -19.73
CA ASP A 375 2.88 -4.37 -20.57
C ASP A 375 2.94 -4.79 -22.06
N SER A 376 4.10 -5.30 -22.50
CA SER A 376 4.25 -5.93 -23.82
C SER A 376 3.42 -7.21 -23.92
N ALA A 377 3.45 -8.07 -22.88
CA ALA A 377 2.64 -9.28 -22.79
C ALA A 377 1.14 -8.99 -22.77
N ASN A 378 0.70 -7.99 -21.99
CA ASN A 378 -0.69 -7.50 -21.97
C ASN A 378 -1.14 -7.01 -23.36
N THR A 379 -0.24 -6.42 -24.14
CA THR A 379 -0.54 -5.95 -25.50
C THR A 379 -0.69 -7.13 -26.47
N ALA A 380 0.16 -8.16 -26.36
CA ALA A 380 -0.01 -9.39 -27.12
C ALA A 380 -1.32 -10.11 -26.75
N TYR A 381 -1.65 -10.17 -25.46
CA TYR A 381 -2.89 -10.78 -24.97
C TYR A 381 -4.14 -10.09 -25.52
N ARG A 382 -4.18 -8.75 -25.50
CA ARG A 382 -5.30 -7.96 -26.08
C ARG A 382 -5.47 -8.15 -27.57
N LYS A 383 -4.40 -8.51 -28.29
CA LYS A 383 -4.44 -8.88 -29.71
C LYS A 383 -4.78 -10.35 -29.93
N THR A 384 -5.35 -11.02 -28.92
CA THR A 384 -5.68 -12.45 -28.89
C THR A 384 -4.52 -13.39 -29.22
N ASN A 385 -3.29 -12.87 -29.22
CA ASN A 385 -2.08 -13.67 -29.41
C ASN A 385 -1.62 -14.23 -28.05
N HIS A 386 -2.36 -15.21 -27.55
CA HIS A 386 -2.17 -15.77 -26.22
C HIS A 386 -0.85 -16.54 -26.07
N ALA A 387 -0.39 -17.23 -27.12
CA ALA A 387 0.89 -17.94 -27.11
C ALA A 387 2.07 -16.97 -26.92
N GLU A 388 2.09 -15.86 -27.65
CA GLU A 388 3.11 -14.82 -27.49
C GLU A 388 3.01 -14.12 -26.13
N ALA A 389 1.79 -13.89 -25.64
CA ALA A 389 1.59 -13.33 -24.30
C ALA A 389 2.20 -14.24 -23.21
N VAL A 390 1.95 -15.55 -23.26
CA VAL A 390 2.56 -16.53 -22.34
C VAL A 390 4.08 -16.48 -22.41
N ARG A 391 4.65 -16.43 -23.63
CA ARG A 391 6.10 -16.33 -23.83
C ARG A 391 6.69 -15.08 -23.15
N LEU A 392 6.06 -13.92 -23.35
CA LEU A 392 6.49 -12.65 -22.76
C LEU A 392 6.32 -12.62 -21.24
N TYR A 393 5.24 -13.19 -20.69
CA TYR A 393 5.07 -13.33 -19.24
C TYR A 393 6.14 -14.22 -18.62
N THR A 394 6.51 -15.32 -19.28
CA THR A 394 7.58 -16.20 -18.81
C THR A 394 8.91 -15.44 -18.69
N PHE A 395 9.30 -14.63 -19.69
CA PHE A 395 10.50 -13.80 -19.54
C PHE A 395 10.41 -12.78 -18.42
N ALA A 396 9.23 -12.20 -18.19
CA ALA A 396 9.03 -11.28 -17.07
C ALA A 396 9.17 -12.00 -15.72
N ILE A 397 8.66 -13.23 -15.61
CA ILE A 397 8.78 -14.08 -14.41
C ILE A 397 10.25 -14.45 -14.17
N ASP A 398 10.97 -14.91 -15.19
CA ASP A 398 12.41 -15.24 -15.07
C ASP A 398 13.23 -14.04 -14.60
N MET A 399 12.89 -12.84 -15.08
CA MET A 399 13.52 -11.59 -14.65
C MET A 399 13.16 -11.19 -13.20
N ALA A 400 11.95 -11.49 -12.76
CA ALA A 400 11.49 -11.22 -11.39
C ALA A 400 12.07 -12.23 -10.38
N VAL A 401 12.13 -13.52 -10.72
CA VAL A 401 12.72 -14.58 -9.89
C VAL A 401 14.24 -14.39 -9.75
N SER A 402 14.91 -13.93 -10.80
CA SER A 402 16.36 -13.65 -10.78
C SER A 402 16.74 -12.34 -10.04
N ARG A 403 15.82 -11.76 -9.27
CA ARG A 403 16.15 -10.66 -8.36
C ARG A 403 17.20 -11.10 -7.35
N PRO A 404 18.18 -10.25 -7.02
CA PRO A 404 19.14 -10.60 -5.99
C PRO A 404 18.47 -10.83 -4.64
N GLY A 405 18.89 -11.88 -3.92
CA GLY A 405 18.24 -12.31 -2.67
C GLY A 405 18.36 -11.34 -1.49
N TRP A 406 19.17 -10.28 -1.62
CA TRP A 406 19.27 -9.20 -0.63
C TRP A 406 18.26 -8.06 -0.87
N GLU A 407 17.51 -8.07 -1.97
CA GLU A 407 16.41 -7.13 -2.19
C GLU A 407 15.17 -7.54 -1.37
N PRO A 408 14.24 -6.60 -1.07
CA PRO A 408 13.05 -6.91 -0.30
C PRO A 408 12.17 -7.97 -0.97
N VAL A 409 11.97 -9.10 -0.29
CA VAL A 409 11.14 -10.23 -0.78
C VAL A 409 9.70 -9.82 -1.09
N ALA A 410 9.16 -8.83 -0.37
CA ALA A 410 7.82 -8.32 -0.60
C ALA A 410 7.66 -7.76 -2.04
N LEU A 411 8.68 -7.06 -2.55
CA LEU A 411 8.67 -6.54 -3.92
C LEU A 411 8.60 -7.68 -4.94
N ALA A 412 9.44 -8.71 -4.75
CA ALA A 412 9.46 -9.86 -5.64
C ALA A 412 8.12 -10.61 -5.61
N ARG A 413 7.53 -10.83 -4.42
CA ARG A 413 6.23 -11.50 -4.26
C ARG A 413 5.10 -10.72 -4.93
N ASP A 414 5.07 -9.39 -4.79
CA ASP A 414 4.05 -8.56 -5.42
C ASP A 414 4.15 -8.58 -6.96
N GLU A 415 5.37 -8.46 -7.51
CA GLU A 415 5.61 -8.55 -8.95
C GLU A 415 5.25 -9.95 -9.49
N LEU A 416 5.71 -11.01 -8.83
CA LEU A 416 5.46 -12.39 -9.23
C LEU A 416 3.97 -12.76 -9.15
N SER A 417 3.27 -12.35 -8.10
CA SER A 417 1.83 -12.62 -7.95
C SER A 417 1.05 -12.11 -9.16
N ALA A 418 1.30 -10.86 -9.57
CA ALA A 418 0.63 -10.27 -10.72
C ALA A 418 1.02 -10.95 -12.04
N LEU A 419 2.31 -11.29 -12.23
CA LEU A 419 2.77 -11.95 -13.44
C LEU A 419 2.20 -13.37 -13.60
N TYR A 420 2.22 -14.17 -12.53
CA TYR A 420 1.61 -15.49 -12.53
C TYR A 420 0.10 -15.42 -12.77
N ALA A 421 -0.60 -14.47 -12.14
CA ALA A 421 -2.03 -14.27 -12.37
C ALA A 421 -2.35 -13.98 -13.85
N ASN A 422 -1.54 -13.15 -14.50
CA ASN A 422 -1.73 -12.79 -15.91
C ASN A 422 -1.34 -13.93 -16.85
N ARG A 423 -0.27 -14.68 -16.56
CA ARG A 423 0.12 -15.85 -17.35
C ARG A 423 -0.91 -16.98 -17.24
N ALA A 424 -1.47 -17.19 -16.05
CA ALA A 424 -2.58 -18.11 -15.83
C ALA A 424 -3.78 -17.77 -16.71
N GLN A 425 -4.16 -16.48 -16.79
CA GLN A 425 -5.25 -16.07 -17.69
C GLN A 425 -4.92 -16.33 -19.17
N ALA A 426 -3.69 -16.06 -19.60
CA ALA A 426 -3.26 -16.33 -20.97
C ALA A 426 -3.23 -17.83 -21.30
N GLN A 427 -2.98 -18.70 -20.32
CA GLN A 427 -3.08 -20.15 -20.47
C GLN A 427 -4.52 -20.63 -20.48
N MET A 428 -5.38 -20.09 -19.61
CA MET A 428 -6.82 -20.36 -19.61
C MET A 428 -7.47 -19.99 -20.95
N ALA A 429 -7.07 -18.86 -21.56
CA ALA A 429 -7.52 -18.46 -22.89
C ALA A 429 -7.08 -19.42 -24.02
N GLN A 430 -6.06 -20.25 -23.77
CA GLN A 430 -5.64 -21.34 -24.66
C GLN A 430 -6.24 -22.70 -24.25
N SER A 431 -7.14 -22.72 -23.26
CA SER A 431 -7.67 -23.92 -22.63
C SER A 431 -6.59 -24.85 -22.05
N ALA A 432 -5.41 -24.31 -21.73
CA ALA A 432 -4.32 -25.00 -21.05
C ALA A 432 -4.57 -24.99 -19.53
N TRP A 433 -5.59 -25.72 -19.10
CA TRP A 433 -6.10 -25.70 -17.72
C TRP A 433 -5.08 -26.17 -16.65
N PRO A 434 -4.26 -27.21 -16.87
CA PRO A 434 -3.26 -27.63 -15.89
C PRO A 434 -2.17 -26.57 -15.66
N GLU A 435 -1.68 -25.95 -16.72
CA GLU A 435 -0.70 -24.86 -16.68
C GLU A 435 -1.31 -23.62 -16.02
N GLY A 436 -2.53 -23.26 -16.44
CA GLY A 436 -3.29 -22.15 -15.84
C GLY A 436 -3.51 -22.35 -14.35
N LEU A 437 -3.79 -23.58 -13.93
CA LEU A 437 -3.97 -23.94 -12.53
C LEU A 437 -2.68 -23.75 -11.72
N ILE A 438 -1.54 -24.26 -12.21
CA ILE A 438 -0.28 -24.15 -11.45
C ILE A 438 0.15 -22.69 -11.34
N ASP A 439 -0.01 -21.90 -12.41
CA ASP A 439 0.29 -20.45 -12.37
C ASP A 439 -0.65 -19.71 -11.42
N ALA A 440 -1.95 -20.01 -11.43
CA ALA A 440 -2.89 -19.40 -10.49
C ALA A 440 -2.57 -19.76 -9.03
N LYS A 441 -2.16 -21.00 -8.76
CA LYS A 441 -1.66 -21.42 -7.44
C LYS A 441 -0.38 -20.68 -7.05
N CYS A 442 0.59 -20.56 -7.95
CA CYS A 442 1.81 -19.77 -7.70
C CYS A 442 1.49 -18.29 -7.40
N SER A 443 0.51 -17.71 -8.09
CA SER A 443 0.06 -16.33 -7.83
C SER A 443 -0.49 -16.15 -6.42
N VAL A 444 -1.36 -17.06 -5.99
CA VAL A 444 -1.97 -17.06 -4.66
C VAL A 444 -0.93 -17.36 -3.57
N GLU A 445 0.00 -18.26 -3.82
CA GLU A 445 1.11 -18.52 -2.90
C GLU A 445 2.00 -17.28 -2.73
N CYS A 446 2.26 -16.54 -3.81
CA CYS A 446 2.98 -15.27 -3.73
C CYS A 446 2.22 -14.24 -2.88
N LYS A 447 0.89 -14.15 -3.05
CA LYS A 447 0.01 -13.22 -2.33
C LYS A 447 -1.38 -13.82 -2.10
N GLY A 448 -1.60 -14.32 -0.89
CA GLY A 448 -2.83 -15.05 -0.53
C GLY A 448 -4.04 -14.16 -0.19
N VAL A 449 -3.82 -12.90 0.19
CA VAL A 449 -4.87 -11.96 0.61
C VAL A 449 -4.97 -10.78 -0.37
N GLY A 450 -6.19 -10.38 -0.71
CA GLY A 450 -6.46 -9.33 -1.69
C GLY A 450 -6.17 -9.79 -3.12
N ASN A 451 -6.27 -11.09 -3.39
CA ASN A 451 -6.00 -11.74 -4.67
C ASN A 451 -7.18 -12.61 -5.11
N VAL A 452 -8.38 -12.03 -5.07
CA VAL A 452 -9.64 -12.68 -5.48
C VAL A 452 -9.54 -13.35 -6.84
N LYS A 453 -8.92 -12.69 -7.82
CA LYS A 453 -8.79 -13.22 -9.18
C LYS A 453 -7.83 -14.40 -9.30
N GLY A 454 -6.81 -14.46 -8.44
CA GLY A 454 -5.95 -15.65 -8.33
C GLY A 454 -6.79 -16.84 -7.89
N TRP A 455 -7.52 -16.69 -6.78
CA TRP A 455 -8.40 -17.71 -6.24
C TRP A 455 -9.49 -18.16 -7.22
N TRP A 456 -10.16 -17.20 -7.87
CA TRP A 456 -11.20 -17.47 -8.87
C TRP A 456 -10.67 -18.31 -10.03
N ARG A 457 -9.47 -17.98 -10.55
CA ARG A 457 -8.83 -18.76 -11.63
C ARG A 457 -8.49 -20.19 -11.22
N ILE A 458 -8.04 -20.40 -9.97
CA ILE A 458 -7.79 -21.76 -9.45
C ILE A 458 -9.09 -22.57 -9.47
N GLY A 459 -10.17 -22.01 -8.92
CA GLY A 459 -11.49 -22.66 -8.89
C GLY A 459 -12.02 -22.96 -10.30
N LYS A 460 -11.93 -21.98 -11.21
CA LYS A 460 -12.38 -22.15 -12.61
C LYS A 460 -11.55 -23.20 -13.35
N CYS A 461 -10.22 -23.25 -13.19
CA CYS A 461 -9.40 -24.29 -13.81
C CYS A 461 -9.76 -25.69 -13.29
N PHE A 462 -10.01 -25.85 -11.99
CA PHE A 462 -10.47 -27.13 -11.45
C PHE A 462 -11.85 -27.54 -11.99
N ALA A 463 -12.78 -26.59 -12.07
CA ALA A 463 -14.12 -26.80 -12.63
C ALA A 463 -14.06 -27.25 -14.10
N GLU A 464 -13.28 -26.57 -14.94
CA GLU A 464 -13.10 -26.92 -16.37
C GLU A 464 -12.42 -28.28 -16.55
N MET A 465 -11.57 -28.71 -15.61
CA MET A 465 -10.99 -30.06 -15.58
C MET A 465 -11.93 -31.12 -14.98
N GLY A 466 -13.16 -30.77 -14.59
CA GLY A 466 -14.12 -31.68 -13.97
C GLY A 466 -13.77 -32.10 -12.54
N ARG A 467 -12.79 -31.46 -11.90
CA ARG A 467 -12.35 -31.74 -10.53
C ARG A 467 -13.17 -30.92 -9.53
N TRP A 468 -14.46 -31.21 -9.48
CA TRP A 468 -15.46 -30.39 -8.77
C TRP A 468 -15.25 -30.35 -7.25
N GLU A 469 -14.80 -31.43 -6.63
CA GLU A 469 -14.53 -31.47 -5.17
C GLU A 469 -13.40 -30.51 -4.79
N GLU A 470 -12.30 -30.54 -5.53
CA GLU A 470 -11.16 -29.64 -5.30
C GLU A 470 -11.50 -28.19 -5.65
N ALA A 471 -12.30 -27.97 -6.69
CA ALA A 471 -12.82 -26.65 -7.01
C ALA A 471 -13.62 -26.07 -5.84
N LYS A 472 -14.50 -26.89 -5.23
CA LYS A 472 -15.33 -26.48 -4.10
C LYS A 472 -14.46 -26.11 -2.90
N GLU A 473 -13.54 -26.99 -2.51
CA GLU A 473 -12.66 -26.77 -1.36
C GLU A 473 -11.85 -25.47 -1.50
N VAL A 474 -11.32 -25.21 -2.70
CA VAL A 474 -10.54 -24.00 -2.96
C VAL A 474 -11.39 -22.74 -2.92
N VAL A 475 -12.59 -22.76 -3.52
CA VAL A 475 -13.44 -21.57 -3.57
C VAL A 475 -14.01 -21.25 -2.17
N GLU A 476 -14.33 -22.27 -1.36
CA GLU A 476 -14.70 -22.09 0.05
C GLU A 476 -13.55 -21.45 0.83
N ARG A 477 -12.32 -21.97 0.69
CA ARG A 477 -11.13 -21.39 1.30
C ARG A 477 -10.90 -19.95 0.86
N ALA A 478 -11.12 -19.64 -0.42
CA ALA A 478 -10.99 -18.29 -0.94
C ALA A 478 -11.99 -17.32 -0.31
N LEU A 479 -13.24 -17.75 -0.08
CA LEU A 479 -14.27 -16.97 0.59
C LEU A 479 -13.96 -16.72 2.07
N ASP A 480 -13.29 -17.66 2.74
CA ASP A 480 -12.83 -17.49 4.12
C ASP A 480 -11.71 -16.45 4.22
N VAL A 481 -10.83 -16.38 3.22
CA VAL A 481 -9.70 -15.44 3.19
C VAL A 481 -10.12 -14.03 2.74
N GLU A 482 -10.89 -13.92 1.65
CA GLU A 482 -11.26 -12.64 1.03
C GLU A 482 -12.55 -12.03 1.61
N GLY A 483 -13.38 -12.86 2.25
CA GLY A 483 -14.68 -12.48 2.80
C GLY A 483 -15.81 -12.40 1.77
N LYS A 484 -17.04 -12.66 2.22
CA LYS A 484 -18.23 -12.80 1.35
C LYS A 484 -18.89 -11.47 0.93
N SER A 485 -18.62 -10.37 1.65
CA SER A 485 -19.42 -9.13 1.51
C SER A 485 -18.95 -8.17 0.42
N GLY A 486 -17.73 -8.32 -0.11
CA GLY A 486 -17.20 -7.48 -1.20
C GLY A 486 -17.58 -8.02 -2.57
N ASP A 487 -17.43 -7.23 -3.64
CA ASP A 487 -17.77 -7.72 -5.00
C ASP A 487 -16.90 -8.91 -5.42
N GLY A 488 -15.64 -8.98 -4.97
CA GLY A 488 -14.84 -10.19 -5.15
C GLY A 488 -15.39 -11.42 -4.41
N GLY A 489 -15.98 -11.22 -3.24
CA GLY A 489 -16.71 -12.27 -2.52
C GLY A 489 -17.97 -12.71 -3.24
N LYS A 490 -18.66 -11.81 -3.93
CA LYS A 490 -19.81 -12.13 -4.79
C LYS A 490 -19.38 -12.95 -6.00
N GLU A 491 -18.29 -12.58 -6.67
CA GLU A 491 -17.72 -13.34 -7.80
C GLU A 491 -17.33 -14.77 -7.38
N LEU A 492 -16.67 -14.92 -6.23
CA LEU A 492 -16.31 -16.23 -5.68
C LEU A 492 -17.56 -17.03 -5.26
N SER A 493 -18.59 -16.37 -4.72
CA SER A 493 -19.85 -17.04 -4.36
C SER A 493 -20.60 -17.53 -5.61
N ALA A 494 -20.61 -16.74 -6.68
CA ALA A 494 -21.20 -17.15 -7.96
C ALA A 494 -20.45 -18.35 -8.56
N LEU A 495 -19.11 -18.35 -8.50
CA LEU A 495 -18.32 -19.50 -8.92
C LEU A 495 -18.59 -20.73 -8.04
N LEU A 496 -18.79 -20.55 -6.73
CA LEU A 496 -19.14 -21.67 -5.83
C LEU A 496 -20.48 -22.30 -6.23
N GLU A 497 -21.49 -21.50 -6.56
CA GLU A 497 -22.79 -22.00 -7.03
C GLU A 497 -22.64 -22.80 -8.34
N GLU A 498 -21.82 -22.32 -9.29
CA GLU A 498 -21.50 -23.04 -10.53
C GLU A 498 -20.82 -24.39 -10.23
N VAL A 499 -19.82 -24.39 -9.33
CA VAL A 499 -19.09 -25.59 -8.92
C VAL A 499 -20.00 -26.59 -8.23
N GLU A 500 -20.89 -26.16 -7.34
CA GLU A 500 -21.85 -27.04 -6.66
C GLU A 500 -22.88 -27.63 -7.63
N ALA A 501 -23.32 -26.85 -8.63
CA ALA A 501 -24.17 -27.37 -9.69
C ALA A 501 -23.41 -28.37 -10.58
N GLY A 502 -22.13 -28.13 -10.88
CA GLY A 502 -21.23 -29.07 -11.55
C GLY A 502 -21.09 -30.39 -10.77
N LEU A 503 -20.84 -30.30 -9.46
CA LEU A 503 -20.69 -31.44 -8.57
C LEU A 503 -21.96 -32.31 -8.58
N LYS A 504 -23.15 -31.69 -8.42
CA LYS A 504 -24.44 -32.41 -8.46
C LYS A 504 -24.68 -33.12 -9.80
N ARG A 505 -24.29 -32.49 -10.91
CA ARG A 505 -24.39 -33.08 -12.25
C ARG A 505 -23.43 -34.25 -12.43
N SER A 506 -22.23 -34.18 -11.84
CA SER A 506 -21.24 -35.26 -11.92
C SER A 506 -21.57 -36.47 -11.04
N SER A 507 -22.33 -36.25 -9.96
CA SER A 507 -22.78 -37.29 -9.03
C SER A 507 -24.09 -37.97 -9.42
N SER A 508 -24.76 -37.46 -10.46
CA SER A 508 -25.99 -38.03 -11.04
C SER A 508 -25.62 -38.88 -12.25
#